data_AF-A0A8J2WFM2-F1
#
_entry.id   AF-A0A8J2WFM2-F1
#
_cell.length_a   1.000
_cell.length_b   1.000
_cell.length_c   1.000
_cell.angle_alpha   90.00
_cell.angle_beta   90.00
_cell.angle_gamma   90.00
#
_symmetry.space_group_name_H-M   'P 1'
#
loop_
_entity.id
_entity.type
_entity.pdbx_description
1 polymer ?
#
loop_
_entity_poly.entity_id
_entity_poly.type
_entity_poly.pdbx_seq_one_letter_code
_entity_poly.pdbx_strand_id
1 'polypeptide(L)'
;MLFNSRIKQFNNMPPNTEIQYSDKYTDENFEYRHVILPPEMAKLVPRTHLMTETEWRNLGVQQSPGWVHYMVHNPGSYQSHY
;
A
#
# COMPACT_ATOMS: atom_id res chain seq x y z
N MET A 1 -3.57 -5.25 -5.95
CA MET A 1 -2.74 -4.20 -5.33
C MET A 1 -2.90 -4.23 -3.82
N LEU A 2 -1.79 -4.31 -3.11
CA LEU A 2 -1.71 -4.19 -1.65
C LEU A 2 -1.21 -2.81 -1.25
N PHE A 3 -1.85 -2.12 -0.31
CA PHE A 3 -1.24 -0.96 0.34
C PHE A 3 -0.55 -1.38 1.63
N ASN A 4 0.76 -1.17 1.73
CA ASN A 4 1.48 -1.38 2.98
C ASN A 4 1.84 -0.03 3.60
N SER A 5 1.20 0.32 4.71
CA SER A 5 1.54 1.53 5.48
C SER A 5 2.73 1.22 6.38
N ARG A 6 3.94 1.18 5.83
CA ARG A 6 5.15 0.86 6.59
C ARG A 6 5.38 1.86 7.72
N ILE A 7 4.96 1.51 8.94
CA ILE A 7 5.37 2.18 10.18
C ILE A 7 5.97 1.11 11.09
N LYS A 8 7.31 1.04 11.13
CA LYS A 8 8.16 0.65 12.28
C LYS A 8 9.60 0.21 11.94
N GLN A 9 9.97 0.01 10.67
CA GLN A 9 11.26 -0.62 10.36
C GLN A 9 12.41 0.32 9.94
N PHE A 10 12.19 1.63 9.83
CA PHE A 10 13.27 2.58 9.51
C PHE A 10 13.15 3.85 10.34
N ASN A 11 13.64 3.81 11.58
CA ASN A 11 13.76 5.01 12.42
C ASN A 11 14.94 5.93 12.02
N ASN A 12 15.71 5.60 10.97
CA ASN A 12 16.94 6.32 10.58
C ASN A 12 17.06 6.69 9.08
N MET A 13 15.99 6.59 8.28
CA MET A 13 15.97 7.07 6.89
C MET A 13 15.00 8.26 6.79
N PRO A 14 15.33 9.36 6.07
CA PRO A 14 14.37 10.44 5.87
C PRO A 14 13.04 9.86 5.36
N PRO A 15 11.89 10.39 5.82
CA PRO A 15 10.59 9.85 5.45
C PRO A 15 10.53 9.80 3.93
N ASN A 16 10.42 8.59 3.38
CA ASN A 16 10.42 8.43 1.94
C ASN A 16 9.19 9.19 1.40
N THR A 17 9.46 10.25 0.64
CA THR A 17 8.44 11.17 0.12
C THR A 17 7.78 10.63 -1.15
N GLU A 18 8.32 9.54 -1.71
CA GLU A 18 7.87 8.94 -2.96
C GLU A 18 7.10 7.63 -2.73
N ILE A 19 6.16 7.36 -3.64
CA ILE A 19 5.43 6.09 -3.70
C ILE A 19 6.38 5.00 -4.19
N GLN A 20 6.52 3.92 -3.43
CA GLN A 20 7.31 2.77 -3.84
C GLN A 20 6.40 1.65 -4.33
N TYR A 21 6.85 0.97 -5.39
CA TYR A 21 6.18 -0.15 -6.00
C TYR A 21 7.07 -1.38 -5.90
N SER A 22 6.51 -2.51 -5.51
CA SER A 22 7.23 -3.78 -5.57
C SER A 22 7.32 -4.33 -6.98
N ASP A 23 8.20 -5.29 -7.17
CA ASP A 23 8.09 -6.22 -8.29
C ASP A 23 6.73 -6.93 -8.26
N LYS A 24 6.28 -7.31 -9.45
CA LYS A 24 5.05 -8.09 -9.57
C LYS A 24 5.33 -9.54 -9.22
N TYR A 25 4.36 -10.19 -8.59
CA TYR A 25 4.40 -11.62 -8.30
C TYR A 25 3.04 -12.23 -8.63
N THR A 26 3.01 -13.49 -9.02
CA THR A 26 1.81 -14.17 -9.54
C THR A 26 1.58 -15.47 -8.79
N ASP A 27 0.31 -15.85 -8.61
CA ASP A 27 -0.08 -17.22 -8.32
C ASP A 27 -0.77 -17.84 -9.56
N GLU A 28 -1.50 -18.94 -9.37
CA GLU A 28 -2.22 -19.64 -10.45
C GLU A 28 -3.36 -18.83 -11.07
N ASN A 29 -3.88 -17.82 -10.36
CA ASN A 29 -5.13 -17.12 -10.71
C ASN A 29 -4.93 -15.62 -10.94
N PHE A 30 -3.96 -14.99 -10.27
CA PHE A 30 -3.84 -13.52 -10.22
C PHE A 30 -2.39 -13.01 -10.22
N GLU A 31 -2.26 -11.74 -10.63
CA GLU A 31 -1.04 -10.94 -10.52
C GLU A 31 -1.17 -9.94 -9.38
N TYR A 32 -0.12 -9.82 -8.58
CA TYR A 32 -0.07 -9.03 -7.36
C TYR A 32 1.15 -8.09 -7.38
N ARG A 33 0.99 -6.99 -6.65
CA ARG A 33 2.03 -6.00 -6.35
C ARG A 33 1.61 -5.26 -5.08
N HIS A 34 2.59 -4.88 -4.27
CA HIS A 34 2.35 -3.94 -3.18
C HIS A 34 2.87 -2.54 -3.50
N VAL A 35 2.14 -1.56 -2.99
CA VAL A 35 2.42 -0.13 -3.07
C VAL A 35 2.62 0.37 -1.64
N ILE A 36 3.75 1.03 -1.41
CA ILE A 36 4.09 1.65 -0.13
C ILE A 36 3.90 3.14 -0.29
N LEU A 37 3.00 3.70 0.51
CA LEU A 37 2.73 5.13 0.52
C LEU A 37 3.63 5.84 1.54
N PRO A 38 4.15 7.03 1.20
CA PRO A 38 4.66 8.00 2.14
C PRO A 38 3.70 8.23 3.32
N PRO A 39 4.21 8.50 4.53
CA PRO A 39 3.38 8.67 5.73
C PRO A 39 2.26 9.69 5.59
N GLU A 40 2.50 10.81 4.90
CA GLU A 40 1.50 11.86 4.71
C GLU A 40 0.35 11.42 3.79
N MET A 41 0.63 10.64 2.74
CA MET A 41 -0.42 10.10 1.86
C MET A 41 -1.14 8.91 2.48
N ALA A 42 -0.45 8.10 3.29
CA ALA A 42 -1.07 6.98 4.00
C ALA A 42 -2.22 7.43 4.92
N LYS A 43 -2.18 8.65 5.46
CA LYS A 43 -3.26 9.24 6.27
C LYS A 43 -4.54 9.49 5.48
N LEU A 44 -4.45 9.64 4.17
CA LEU A 44 -5.58 9.90 3.27
C LEU A 44 -6.28 8.61 2.83
N VAL A 45 -5.69 7.43 3.10
CA VAL A 45 -6.30 6.15 2.77
C VAL A 45 -7.57 5.96 3.60
N PRO A 46 -8.74 5.72 2.96
CA PRO A 46 -9.98 5.47 3.68
C PRO A 46 -9.88 4.25 4.60
N ARG A 47 -10.40 4.37 5.82
CA ARG A 47 -10.51 3.25 6.77
C ARG A 47 -11.83 2.48 6.67
N THR A 48 -12.81 3.03 5.94
CA THR A 48 -14.18 2.50 5.87
C THR A 48 -14.41 1.56 4.70
N HIS A 49 -13.55 1.58 3.68
CA HIS A 49 -13.69 0.78 2.46
C HIS A 49 -12.36 0.65 1.71
N LEU A 50 -12.30 -0.26 0.75
CA LEU A 50 -11.19 -0.39 -0.20
C LEU A 50 -11.36 0.63 -1.32
N MET A 51 -10.29 1.34 -1.66
CA MET A 51 -10.28 2.32 -2.74
C MET A 51 -10.59 1.70 -4.12
N THR A 52 -11.47 2.35 -4.86
CA THR A 52 -11.69 2.15 -6.29
C THR A 52 -10.48 2.58 -7.12
N GLU A 53 -10.45 2.22 -8.42
CA GLU A 53 -9.41 2.67 -9.35
C GLU A 53 -9.24 4.18 -9.39
N THR A 54 -10.34 4.91 -9.44
CA THR A 54 -10.33 6.38 -9.42
C THR A 54 -9.72 6.93 -8.13
N GLU A 55 -10.07 6.35 -6.97
CA GLU A 55 -9.59 6.85 -5.67
C GLU A 55 -8.10 6.65 -5.48
N TRP A 56 -7.56 5.46 -5.80
CA TRP A 56 -6.12 5.25 -5.67
C TRP A 56 -5.31 6.03 -6.71
N ARG A 57 -5.86 6.28 -7.91
CA ARG A 57 -5.25 7.17 -8.90
C ARG A 57 -5.21 8.62 -8.42
N ASN A 58 -6.29 9.10 -7.81
CA ASN A 58 -6.37 10.45 -7.23
C ASN A 58 -5.40 10.65 -6.05
N LEU A 59 -5.04 9.56 -5.35
CA LEU A 59 -4.00 9.57 -4.31
C LEU A 59 -2.57 9.67 -4.89
N GLY A 60 -2.42 9.59 -6.21
CA GLY A 60 -1.14 9.67 -6.91
C GLY A 60 -0.53 8.31 -7.29
N VAL A 61 -1.22 7.20 -7.01
CA VAL A 61 -0.74 5.86 -7.41
C VAL A 61 -0.90 5.69 -8.92
N GLN A 62 0.18 5.30 -9.59
CA GLN A 62 0.24 5.17 -11.04
C GLN A 62 0.54 3.72 -11.43
N GLN A 63 -0.44 3.07 -12.03
CA GLN A 63 -0.30 1.71 -12.59
C GLN A 63 -1.12 1.58 -13.88
N SER A 64 -0.91 0.47 -14.60
CA SER A 64 -1.76 0.09 -15.74
C SER A 64 -3.24 -0.04 -15.32
N PRO A 65 -4.19 -0.03 -16.26
CA PRO A 65 -5.60 -0.31 -15.94
C PRO A 65 -5.80 -1.73 -15.40
N GLY A 66 -6.87 -1.95 -14.62
CA GLY A 66 -7.32 -3.29 -14.18
C GLY A 66 -6.79 -3.74 -12.81
N TRP A 67 -5.97 -2.93 -12.13
CA TRP A 67 -5.54 -3.25 -10.77
C TRP A 67 -6.64 -2.97 -9.73
N VAL A 68 -6.97 -4.00 -8.95
CA VAL A 68 -7.91 -3.89 -7.83
C VAL A 68 -7.16 -3.74 -6.51
N HIS A 69 -7.57 -2.78 -5.68
CA HIS A 69 -7.10 -2.68 -4.30
C HIS A 69 -7.86 -3.70 -3.45
N TYR A 70 -7.16 -4.73 -2.98
CA TYR A 70 -7.81 -5.87 -2.34
C TYR A 70 -7.66 -5.92 -0.82
N MET A 71 -6.63 -5.28 -0.26
CA MET A 71 -6.49 -5.14 1.19
C MET A 71 -5.55 -3.98 1.56
N VAL A 72 -5.79 -3.42 2.75
CA VAL A 72 -4.87 -2.50 3.43
C VAL A 72 -4.09 -3.29 4.48
N HIS A 73 -2.76 -3.25 4.39
CA HIS A 73 -1.88 -3.84 5.38
C HIS A 73 -1.31 -2.75 6.29
N ASN A 74 -1.75 -2.74 7.55
CA ASN A 74 -1.17 -1.91 8.60
C ASN A 74 -0.24 -2.75 9.49
N PRO A 75 1.10 -2.70 9.28
CA PRO A 75 2.06 -3.50 10.03
C PRO A 75 2.09 -3.18 11.54
N GLY A 76 1.39 -2.14 11.99
CA GLY A 76 1.29 -1.77 13.40
C GLY A 76 0.40 -2.66 14.29
N SER A 77 -0.25 -3.70 13.76
CA SER A 77 -1.22 -4.53 14.52
C SER A 77 -0.77 -5.97 14.81
N TYR A 78 0.39 -6.42 14.34
CA TYR A 78 1.01 -7.64 14.86
C TYR A 78 1.72 -7.31 16.16
N GLN A 79 0.95 -7.16 17.24
CA GLN A 79 1.49 -7.38 18.56
C GLN A 79 1.66 -8.90 18.66
N SER A 80 2.89 -9.40 18.49
CA SER A 80 3.21 -10.79 18.79
C SER A 80 2.78 -11.07 20.22
N HIS A 81 1.65 -11.76 20.40
CA HIS A 81 1.36 -12.47 21.63
C HIS A 81 2.13 -13.78 21.58
N TYR A 82 3.40 -13.71 21.95
CA TYR A 82 4.18 -14.82 22.48
C TYR A 82 5.13 -14.27 23.54
#